data_AF-A0A2A3GW84-F1
#
_entry.id   AF-A0A2A3GW84-F1
#
_cell.length_a   1.000
_cell.length_b   1.000
_cell.length_c   1.000
_cell.angle_alpha   90.00
_cell.angle_beta   90.00
_cell.angle_gamma   90.00
#
_symmetry.space_group_name_H-M   'P 1'
#
loop_
_entity.id
_entity.type
_entity.pdbx_description
1 polymer ?
#
loop_
_entity_poly.entity_id
_entity_poly.type
_entity_poly.pdbx_seq_one_letter_code
_entity_poly.pdbx_strand_id
1 'polypeptide(L)'
;MHALPDGEAEIALVLHLPWEDVAALGQEAGRLAARMQRPVTLDEAVSHRLRSSRPAAHAKPAQSPPAVAAPASVSSSTLPSASISSLPARPPAEQARQAIDRINGSAGHESA
;
A
#
# COMPACT_ATOMS: atom_id res chain seq x y z
N MET A 1 3.19 20.72 22.73
CA MET A 1 1.71 20.65 22.64
C MET A 1 1.16 21.97 23.12
N HIS A 2 0.36 22.65 22.31
CA HIS A 2 -0.31 23.88 22.71
C HIS A 2 -1.77 23.86 22.24
N ALA A 3 -2.67 24.44 23.03
CA ALA A 3 -4.08 24.54 22.66
C ALA A 3 -4.31 25.73 21.72
N LEU A 4 -5.18 25.55 20.74
CA LEU A 4 -5.64 26.61 19.83
C LEU A 4 -6.91 27.28 20.37
N PRO A 5 -7.20 28.53 19.94
CA PRO A 5 -8.37 29.30 20.40
C PRO A 5 -9.74 28.70 20.02
N ASP A 6 -9.77 27.81 19.03
CA ASP A 6 -10.96 27.07 18.61
C ASP A 6 -11.29 25.88 19.52
N GLY A 7 -10.46 25.61 20.53
CA GLY A 7 -10.58 24.48 21.43
C GLY A 7 -9.84 23.23 20.94
N GLU A 8 -9.10 23.31 19.84
CA GLU A 8 -8.24 22.23 19.35
C GLU A 8 -6.85 22.26 20.00
N ALA A 9 -5.99 21.30 19.70
CA ALA A 9 -4.60 21.28 20.17
C ALA A 9 -3.62 20.88 19.06
N GLU A 10 -2.50 21.60 18.97
CA GLU A 10 -1.40 21.29 18.05
C GLU A 10 -0.31 20.45 18.73
N ILE A 11 0.13 19.39 18.04
CA ILE A 11 1.24 18.52 18.45
C ILE A 11 2.19 18.36 17.25
N ALA A 12 3.47 18.70 17.44
CA ALA A 12 4.53 18.38 16.49
C ALA A 12 5.26 17.10 16.93
N LEU A 13 5.39 16.14 16.01
CA LEU A 13 6.04 14.84 16.24
C LEU A 13 7.11 14.62 15.18
N VAL A 14 8.27 14.09 15.58
CA VAL A 14 9.28 13.56 14.65
C VAL A 14 9.19 12.04 14.70
N LEU A 15 8.86 11.44 13.56
CA LEU A 15 8.67 9.99 13.43
C LEU A 15 9.76 9.42 12.52
N HIS A 16 10.29 8.25 12.89
CA HIS A 16 11.16 7.47 12.02
C HIS A 16 10.30 6.38 11.38
N LEU A 17 10.09 6.51 10.06
CA LEU A 17 9.28 5.58 9.30
C LEU A 17 10.18 4.74 8.39
N PRO A 18 9.94 3.42 8.29
CA PRO A 18 10.60 2.59 7.30
C PRO A 18 10.13 2.98 5.89
N TRP A 19 10.93 2.70 4.87
CA TRP A 19 10.67 3.16 3.51
C TRP A 19 9.40 2.53 2.90
N GLU A 20 9.05 1.34 3.35
CA GLU A 20 7.86 0.59 2.99
C GLU A 20 6.58 1.36 3.38
N ASP A 21 6.56 1.96 4.57
CA ASP A 21 5.43 2.76 5.03
C ASP A 21 5.32 4.09 4.26
N VAL A 22 6.46 4.70 3.94
CA VAL A 22 6.51 5.90 3.07
C VAL A 22 5.97 5.58 1.67
N ALA A 23 6.35 4.43 1.11
CA ALA A 23 5.85 3.99 -0.18
C ALA A 23 4.33 3.72 -0.14
N ALA A 24 3.82 3.11 0.94
CA ALA A 24 2.38 2.89 1.12
C ALA A 24 1.59 4.21 1.20
N LEU A 25 2.12 5.23 1.89
CA LEU A 25 1.52 6.56 1.91
C LEU A 25 1.52 7.21 0.51
N GLY A 26 2.59 7.04 -0.27
CA GLY A 26 2.64 7.49 -1.66
C GLY A 26 1.58 6.81 -2.55
N GLN A 27 1.34 5.51 -2.38
CA GLN A 27 0.28 4.80 -3.10
C GLN A 27 -1.12 5.33 -2.72
N GLU A 28 -1.35 5.61 -1.44
CA GLU A 28 -2.61 6.20 -0.99
C GLU A 28 -2.80 7.62 -1.54
N ALA A 29 -1.74 8.43 -1.60
CA ALA A 29 -1.78 9.74 -2.25
C ALA A 29 -2.13 9.62 -3.74
N GLY A 30 -1.55 8.66 -4.46
CA GLY A 30 -1.89 8.39 -5.85
C GLY A 30 -3.35 7.98 -6.05
N ARG A 31 -3.88 7.11 -5.18
CA ARG A 31 -5.31 6.73 -5.19
C ARG A 31 -6.21 7.92 -4.89
N LEU A 32 -5.86 8.74 -3.91
CA LEU A 32 -6.62 9.92 -3.53
C LEU A 32 -6.61 10.96 -4.66
N ALA A 33 -5.48 11.17 -5.32
CA ALA A 33 -5.36 12.04 -6.51
C ALA A 33 -6.26 11.57 -7.65
N ALA A 34 -6.23 10.27 -7.96
CA ALA A 34 -7.08 9.68 -9.00
C ALA A 34 -8.56 9.82 -8.67
N ARG A 35 -8.94 9.67 -7.39
CA ARG A 35 -10.35 9.82 -6.96
C ARG A 35 -10.82 11.26 -6.96
N MET A 36 -9.97 12.19 -6.53
CA MET A 36 -10.31 13.62 -6.49
C MET A 36 -10.08 14.33 -7.83
N GLN A 37 -9.47 13.65 -8.82
CA GLN A 37 -9.10 14.21 -10.12
C GLN A 37 -8.27 15.50 -9.99
N ARG A 38 -7.47 15.59 -8.93
CA ARG A 38 -6.58 16.72 -8.65
C ARG A 38 -5.29 16.23 -8.01
N PRO A 39 -4.18 16.98 -8.14
CA PRO A 39 -2.99 16.74 -7.33
C PRO A 39 -3.34 16.83 -5.83
N VAL A 40 -2.86 15.88 -5.04
CA VAL A 40 -3.04 15.86 -3.57
C VAL A 40 -1.70 15.77 -2.88
N THR A 41 -1.59 16.38 -1.71
CA THR A 41 -0.37 16.36 -0.90
C THR A 41 -0.28 15.09 -0.05
N LEU A 42 0.92 14.77 0.43
CA LEU A 42 1.13 13.65 1.34
C LEU A 42 0.37 13.85 2.65
N ASP A 43 0.32 15.08 3.17
CA ASP A 43 -0.44 15.42 4.38
C ASP A 43 -1.94 15.16 4.20
N GLU A 44 -2.52 15.55 3.05
CA GLU A 44 -3.92 15.24 2.73
C GLU A 44 -4.16 13.73 2.67
N ALA A 45 -3.24 12.96 2.08
CA ALA A 45 -3.33 11.50 2.02
C ALA A 45 -3.22 10.84 3.39
N VAL A 46 -2.34 11.33 4.27
CA VAL A 46 -2.19 10.88 5.66
C VAL A 46 -3.47 11.21 6.44
N SER A 47 -3.92 12.45 6.38
CA SER A 47 -5.16 12.91 6.97
C SER A 47 -6.37 12.08 6.52
N HIS A 48 -6.45 11.79 5.23
CA HIS A 48 -7.48 10.91 4.67
C HIS A 48 -7.36 9.49 5.23
N ARG A 49 -6.15 8.90 5.21
CA ARG A 49 -5.91 7.55 5.74
C ARG A 49 -6.24 7.46 7.22
N LEU A 50 -5.87 8.44 8.04
CA LEU A 50 -6.18 8.47 9.48
C LEU A 50 -7.69 8.60 9.76
N ARG A 51 -8.41 9.39 8.95
CA ARG A 51 -9.87 9.53 9.08
C ARG A 51 -10.64 8.33 8.54
N SER A 52 -10.16 7.70 7.48
CA SER A 52 -10.79 6.52 6.84
C SER A 52 -10.41 5.21 7.51
N SER A 53 -9.18 5.08 7.98
CA SER A 53 -8.74 4.01 8.86
C SER A 53 -9.17 4.37 10.27
N ARG A 54 -10.47 4.25 10.56
CA ARG A 54 -10.96 4.34 11.92
C ARG A 54 -10.57 3.05 12.64
N PRO A 55 -9.62 3.02 13.59
CA PRO A 55 -9.60 1.95 14.57
C PRO A 55 -10.82 2.14 15.47
N ALA A 56 -11.97 1.59 15.07
CA ALA A 56 -13.08 1.38 15.97
C ALA A 56 -12.72 0.24 16.94
N ALA A 57 -11.83 0.52 17.89
CA ALA A 57 -11.54 -0.37 19.00
C ALA A 57 -11.29 0.47 20.27
N HIS A 58 -12.29 1.25 20.67
CA HIS A 58 -12.46 1.51 22.10
C HIS A 58 -12.67 0.15 22.77
N ALA A 59 -11.76 -0.20 23.67
CA ALA A 59 -11.67 -1.48 24.34
C ALA A 59 -13.05 -2.05 24.72
N LYS A 60 -13.48 -3.13 24.06
CA LYS A 60 -14.50 -4.00 24.62
C LYS A 60 -13.77 -4.99 25.54
N PRO A 61 -14.06 -5.07 26.84
CA PRO A 61 -13.41 -6.04 27.72
C PRO A 61 -13.72 -7.46 27.21
N ALA A 62 -12.66 -8.27 27.12
CA ALA A 62 -12.75 -9.66 26.70
C ALA A 62 -13.69 -10.45 27.62
N GLN A 63 -14.78 -10.97 27.06
CA GLN A 63 -15.52 -12.09 27.64
C GLN A 63 -15.28 -13.32 26.75
N SER A 64 -14.85 -14.40 27.39
CA SER A 64 -14.49 -15.71 26.81
C SER A 64 -15.61 -16.38 25.98
N PRO A 65 -15.26 -17.31 25.07
CA PRO A 65 -16.20 -17.94 24.14
C PRO A 65 -16.94 -19.15 24.73
N PRO A 66 -18.07 -19.55 24.11
CA PRO A 66 -18.23 -20.95 23.77
C PRO A 66 -18.61 -21.19 22.29
N ALA A 67 -18.16 -22.34 21.79
CA ALA A 67 -18.33 -22.88 20.46
C ALA A 67 -19.80 -23.15 20.07
N VAL A 68 -20.14 -23.13 18.77
CA VAL A 68 -20.58 -24.29 17.95
C VAL A 68 -21.01 -23.90 16.52
N ALA A 69 -20.69 -24.81 15.57
CA ALA A 69 -21.37 -25.16 14.31
C ALA A 69 -21.22 -24.26 13.04
N ALA A 70 -20.59 -24.85 12.01
CA ALA A 70 -20.67 -24.51 10.57
C ALA A 70 -21.89 -25.22 9.91
N PRO A 71 -22.11 -25.26 8.56
CA PRO A 71 -21.56 -24.50 7.41
C PRO A 71 -22.67 -23.99 6.43
N ALA A 72 -22.27 -23.59 5.21
CA ALA A 72 -23.05 -23.31 3.97
C ALA A 72 -23.59 -21.87 3.80
N SER A 73 -23.67 -21.24 2.64
CA SER A 73 -23.21 -21.50 1.26
C SER A 73 -23.55 -20.26 0.41
N VAL A 74 -22.82 -20.09 -0.71
CA VAL A 74 -23.19 -19.43 -1.99
C VAL A 74 -23.47 -17.91 -2.02
N SER A 75 -22.56 -17.16 -2.66
CA SER A 75 -22.71 -16.52 -4.00
C SER A 75 -23.04 -15.03 -3.85
N SER A 76 -22.46 -14.06 -4.54
CA SER A 76 -21.76 -14.02 -5.83
C SER A 76 -21.30 -12.57 -6.04
N SER A 77 -20.08 -12.33 -6.52
CA SER A 77 -19.80 -11.25 -7.49
C SER A 77 -18.38 -11.38 -8.03
N THR A 78 -18.31 -12.07 -9.17
CA THR A 78 -17.53 -11.74 -10.36
C THR A 78 -16.67 -10.47 -10.29
N LEU A 79 -15.33 -10.63 -10.32
CA LEU A 79 -14.45 -10.26 -11.45
C LEU A 79 -12.97 -10.49 -11.06
N PRO A 80 -12.06 -10.68 -12.03
CA PRO A 80 -10.99 -11.66 -11.93
C PRO A 80 -9.81 -11.17 -11.08
N SER A 81 -9.27 -12.12 -10.31
CA SER A 81 -7.89 -12.11 -9.86
C SER A 81 -6.99 -11.91 -11.07
N ALA A 82 -6.53 -10.67 -11.29
CA ALA A 82 -5.35 -10.43 -12.10
C ALA A 82 -4.18 -11.06 -11.35
N SER A 83 -3.97 -12.34 -11.62
CA SER A 83 -2.71 -13.02 -11.35
C SER A 83 -1.64 -12.25 -12.10
N ILE A 84 -1.01 -11.29 -11.42
CA ILE A 84 0.28 -10.78 -11.83
C ILE A 84 1.17 -12.01 -11.74
N SER A 85 1.53 -12.55 -12.90
CA SER A 85 2.56 -13.56 -13.08
C SER A 85 3.66 -13.27 -12.06
N SER A 86 3.82 -14.15 -11.08
CA SER A 86 4.92 -14.09 -10.15
C SER A 86 6.19 -14.24 -10.98
N LEU A 87 6.73 -13.10 -11.43
CA LEU A 87 8.08 -13.00 -11.93
C LEU A 87 8.95 -13.71 -10.89
N PRO A 88 9.75 -14.71 -11.29
CA PRO A 88 10.65 -15.35 -10.36
C PRO A 88 11.45 -14.24 -9.67
N ALA A 89 11.48 -14.26 -8.33
CA ALA A 89 12.17 -13.29 -7.50
C ALA A 89 13.68 -13.35 -7.78
N ARG A 90 14.08 -12.80 -8.93
CA ARG A 90 15.46 -12.68 -9.37
C ARG A 90 15.98 -11.39 -8.74
N PRO A 91 17.06 -11.45 -7.94
CA PRO A 91 17.62 -10.25 -7.35
C PRO A 91 18.01 -9.27 -8.49
N PRO A 92 17.82 -7.95 -8.29
CA PRO A 92 18.00 -6.94 -9.35
C PRO A 92 19.39 -7.00 -10.01
N ALA A 93 20.41 -7.48 -9.29
CA ALA A 93 21.75 -7.69 -9.80
C ALA A 93 21.83 -8.70 -10.97
N GLU A 94 21.03 -9.77 -10.97
CA GLU A 94 21.01 -10.74 -12.07
C GLU A 94 20.23 -10.23 -13.28
N GLN A 95 19.20 -9.40 -13.06
CA GLN A 95 18.44 -8.79 -14.14
C GLN A 95 19.29 -7.78 -14.91
N ALA A 96 20.09 -6.98 -14.20
CA ALA A 96 21.07 -6.08 -14.80
C ALA A 96 22.11 -6.84 -15.64
N ARG A 97 22.64 -7.96 -15.12
CA ARG A 97 23.60 -8.80 -15.85
C ARG A 97 23.02 -9.37 -17.15
N GLN A 98 21.78 -9.88 -17.11
CA GLN A 98 21.13 -10.40 -18.33
C GLN A 98 20.76 -9.32 -19.33
N ALA A 99 20.40 -8.11 -18.87
CA ALA A 99 20.16 -6.99 -19.76
C ALA A 99 21.44 -6.60 -20.51
N ILE A 100 22.57 -6.55 -19.81
CA ILE A 100 23.89 -6.29 -20.41
C ILE A 100 24.27 -7.39 -21.41
N ASP A 101 24.07 -8.67 -21.06
CA ASP A 101 24.39 -9.79 -21.95
C ASP A 101 23.52 -9.81 -23.21
N ARG A 102 22.24 -9.44 -23.13
CA ARG A 102 21.37 -9.33 -24.31
C ARG A 102 21.83 -8.23 -25.25
N ILE A 103 22.24 -7.08 -24.73
CA ILE A 103 22.72 -5.94 -25.52
C ILE A 103 24.03 -6.31 -26.25
N ASN A 104 24.93 -7.02 -25.57
CA ASN A 104 26.18 -7.47 -26.16
C ASN A 104 26.00 -8.64 -27.13
N GLY A 105 25.06 -9.55 -26.85
CA GLY A 105 24.77 -10.71 -27.70
C GLY A 105 24.00 -10.39 -28.98
N SER A 106 23.16 -9.33 -29.00
CA SER A 106 22.45 -8.91 -30.21
C SER A 106 23.32 -8.16 -31.22
N ALA A 107 24.51 -7.70 -30.82
CA ALA A 107 25.43 -6.99 -31.71
C ALA A 107 26.22 -7.92 -32.67
N GLY A 108 26.06 -9.24 -32.54
CA GLY A 108 26.84 -10.23 -33.30
C GLY A 108 26.09 -11.04 -34.36
N HIS A 109 24.82 -10.73 -34.70
CA HIS A 109 24.04 -11.56 -35.65
C HIS A 109 23.41 -10.82 -36.84
N GLU A 110 23.83 -9.59 -37.13
CA GLU A 110 23.43 -8.88 -38.36
C GLU A 110 24.68 -8.58 -39.20
N SER A 111 25.16 -9.59 -39.94
CA SER A 111 25.96 -9.47 -41.18
C SER A 111 26.41 -10.85 -41.64
N ALA A 112 25.62 -11.48 -42.51
CA ALA A 112 26.05 -12.37 -43.60
C ALA A 112 24.84 -12.76 -44.46
#